data_AF-A0A537MXM8-F1
#
_entry.id   AF-A0A537MXM8-F1
#
_cell.length_a   1.000
_cell.length_b   1.000
_cell.length_c   1.000
_cell.angle_alpha   90.00
_cell.angle_beta   90.00
_cell.angle_gamma   90.00
#
_symmetry.space_group_name_H-M   'P 1'
#
loop_
_entity.id
_entity.type
_entity.pdbx_description
1 polymer ?
#
loop_
_entity_poly.entity_id
_entity_poly.type
_entity_poly.pdbx_seq_one_letter_code
_entity_poly.pdbx_strand_id
1 'polypeptide(L)'
;RLSDLDPPNSYRISGEGEGGVAGFAKGGAKVSLSDKDGGTLLTYDVEAQIGGKLAQLGQRLINSAARKTADDFFAKFAVAVAAG
;
A
#
# COMPACT_ATOMS: atom_id res chain seq x y z
N ARG A 1 4.45 -8.52 -4.57
CA ARG A 1 3.77 -9.82 -4.74
C ARG A 1 2.30 -9.68 -4.34
N LEU A 2 1.41 -10.44 -4.96
CA LEU A 2 0.01 -10.59 -4.51
C LEU A 2 -0.17 -11.92 -3.75
N SER A 3 -0.97 -11.92 -2.69
CA SER A 3 -1.35 -13.09 -1.89
C SER A 3 -2.77 -12.92 -1.34
N ASP A 4 -3.27 -13.94 -0.64
CA ASP A 4 -4.57 -13.92 0.05
C ASP A 4 -5.72 -13.45 -0.86
N LEU A 5 -5.71 -13.95 -2.10
CA LEU A 5 -6.70 -13.58 -3.11
C LEU A 5 -8.06 -14.16 -2.73
N ASP A 6 -9.06 -13.29 -2.67
CA ASP A 6 -10.48 -13.63 -2.53
C ASP A 6 -11.28 -12.83 -3.58
N PRO A 7 -11.22 -13.20 -4.87
CA PRO A 7 -11.90 -12.44 -5.92
C PRO A 7 -13.43 -12.55 -5.82
N PRO A 8 -14.20 -11.46 -6.04
CA PRO A 8 -13.75 -10.10 -6.37
C PRO A 8 -13.51 -9.20 -5.14
N ASN A 9 -13.56 -9.75 -3.93
CA ASN A 9 -13.71 -9.00 -2.68
C ASN A 9 -12.42 -8.45 -2.11
N SER A 10 -11.30 -9.20 -2.13
CA SER A 10 -10.08 -8.75 -1.47
C SER A 10 -8.81 -9.43 -1.96
N TYR A 11 -7.67 -8.80 -1.63
CA TYR A 11 -6.34 -9.36 -1.83
C TYR A 11 -5.32 -8.66 -0.93
N ARG A 12 -4.14 -9.28 -0.78
CA ARG A 12 -2.99 -8.68 -0.12
C ARG A 12 -1.88 -8.37 -1.12
N ILE A 13 -1.35 -7.16 -1.07
CA ILE A 13 -0.15 -6.73 -1.78
C ILE A 13 1.00 -6.74 -0.77
N SER A 14 2.16 -7.27 -1.15
CA SER A 14 3.39 -7.17 -0.36
C SER A 14 4.55 -6.67 -1.20
N GLY A 15 5.46 -5.92 -0.58
CA GLY A 15 6.65 -5.38 -1.20
C GLY A 15 7.79 -5.30 -0.19
N GLU A 16 9.00 -5.49 -0.68
CA GLU A 16 10.22 -5.31 0.10
C GLU A 16 11.29 -4.60 -0.72
N GLY A 17 12.16 -3.87 -0.05
CA GLY A 17 13.25 -3.13 -0.65
C GLY A 17 14.42 -2.99 0.33
N GLU A 18 15.63 -3.09 -0.21
CA GLU A 18 16.87 -2.95 0.53
C GLU A 18 17.66 -1.76 -0.04
N GLY A 19 18.01 -0.81 0.83
CA GLY A 19 18.78 0.39 0.51
C GLY A 19 20.23 0.33 0.97
N GLY A 20 20.76 -0.89 1.22
CA GLY A 20 22.11 -1.09 1.75
C GLY A 20 22.30 -0.38 3.10
N VAL A 21 23.25 0.57 3.15
CA VAL A 21 23.57 1.33 4.37
C VAL A 21 22.38 2.16 4.87
N ALA A 22 21.45 2.55 3.99
CA ALA A 22 20.25 3.27 4.40
C ALA A 22 19.30 2.39 5.23
N GLY A 23 19.30 1.07 5.02
CA GLY A 23 18.45 0.11 5.72
C GLY A 23 17.48 -0.61 4.78
N PHE A 24 16.38 -1.12 5.32
CA PHE A 24 15.40 -1.90 4.58
C PHE A 24 13.97 -1.47 4.89
N ALA A 25 13.07 -1.75 3.96
CA ALA A 25 11.64 -1.59 4.13
C ALA A 25 10.94 -2.87 3.67
N LYS A 26 10.06 -3.41 4.51
CA LYS A 26 9.09 -4.43 4.15
C LYS A 26 7.72 -3.86 4.40
N GLY A 27 6.76 -4.15 3.54
CA GLY A 27 5.41 -3.67 3.76
C GLY A 27 4.39 -4.48 2.99
N GLY A 28 3.15 -4.27 3.35
CA GLY A 28 2.03 -4.80 2.59
C GLY A 28 0.78 -4.00 2.83
N ALA A 29 -0.20 -4.21 1.96
CA ALA A 29 -1.52 -3.63 2.06
C ALA A 29 -2.56 -4.73 1.89
N LYS A 30 -3.53 -4.81 2.80
CA LYS A 30 -4.76 -5.55 2.56
C LYS A 30 -5.71 -4.62 1.82
N VAL A 31 -6.17 -5.04 0.64
CA VAL A 31 -7.13 -4.30 -0.17
C VAL A 31 -8.46 -5.04 -0.12
N SER A 32 -9.54 -4.31 0.13
CA SER A 32 -10.91 -4.80 0.10
C SER A 32 -11.76 -3.95 -0.85
N LEU A 33 -12.63 -4.62 -1.58
CA LEU A 33 -13.51 -4.08 -2.60
C LEU A 33 -14.94 -4.42 -2.20
N SER A 34 -15.84 -3.44 -2.30
CA SER A 34 -17.26 -3.66 -2.09
C SER A 34 -18.08 -2.75 -3.01
N ASP A 35 -19.31 -3.16 -3.31
CA ASP A 35 -20.23 -2.33 -4.06
C ASP A 35 -20.69 -1.14 -3.20
N LYS A 36 -20.71 0.05 -3.80
CA LYS A 36 -21.19 1.26 -3.15
C LYS A 36 -21.67 2.28 -4.17
N ASP A 37 -22.90 2.76 -4.00
CA ASP A 37 -23.48 3.87 -4.77
C ASP A 37 -23.38 3.72 -6.30
N GLY A 38 -23.53 2.48 -6.81
CA GLY A 38 -23.40 2.18 -8.24
C GLY A 38 -21.96 2.09 -8.76
N GLY A 39 -20.96 2.17 -7.87
CA GLY A 39 -19.55 1.92 -8.16
C GLY A 39 -18.92 0.96 -7.16
N THR A 40 -17.59 0.97 -7.09
CA THR A 40 -16.81 0.13 -6.16
C THR A 40 -16.12 1.00 -5.13
N LEU A 41 -16.35 0.72 -3.85
CA LEU A 41 -15.55 1.24 -2.75
C LEU A 41 -14.30 0.37 -2.60
N LEU A 42 -13.13 1.00 -2.72
CA LEU A 42 -11.85 0.39 -2.38
C LEU A 42 -11.39 0.92 -1.01
N THR A 43 -11.21 0.01 -0.05
CA THR A 43 -10.56 0.29 1.23
C THR A 43 -9.24 -0.45 1.32
N TYR A 44 -8.27 0.13 2.01
CA TYR A 44 -6.98 -0.52 2.19
C TYR A 44 -6.38 -0.25 3.57
N ASP A 45 -5.70 -1.25 4.13
CA ASP A 45 -4.95 -1.17 5.37
C ASP A 45 -3.48 -1.46 5.09
N VAL A 46 -2.60 -0.51 5.41
CA VAL A 46 -1.15 -0.60 5.14
C VAL A 46 -0.40 -0.95 6.41
N GLU A 47 0.52 -1.91 6.30
CA GLU A 47 1.53 -2.19 7.30
C GLU A 47 2.92 -2.03 6.68
N ALA A 48 3.85 -1.48 7.46
CA ALA A 48 5.24 -1.33 7.04
C ALA A 48 6.19 -1.54 8.22
N GLN A 49 7.25 -2.29 7.96
CA GLN A 49 8.38 -2.50 8.84
C GLN A 49 9.62 -1.89 8.19
N ILE A 50 10.21 -0.89 8.84
CA ILE A 50 11.42 -0.22 8.38
C ILE A 50 12.50 -0.40 9.43
N GLY A 51 13.70 -0.73 8.97
CA GLY A 51 14.87 -0.96 9.80
C GLY A 51 16.11 -0.24 9.27
N GLY A 52 17.17 -0.20 10.09
CA GLY A 52 18.42 0.47 9.75
C GLY A 52 18.37 1.98 9.99
N LYS A 53 19.20 2.74 9.24
CA LYS A 53 19.30 4.19 9.41
C LYS A 53 18.00 4.91 9.03
N LEU A 54 17.23 4.38 8.10
CA LEU A 54 15.92 4.90 7.73
C LEU A 54 14.94 4.93 8.92
N ALA A 55 14.99 3.95 9.82
CA ALA A 55 14.14 3.92 11.02
C ALA A 55 14.43 5.09 11.98
N GLN A 56 15.66 5.66 11.92
CA GLN A 56 16.09 6.77 12.77
C GLN A 56 15.43 8.10 12.37
N LEU A 57 14.82 8.19 11.18
CA LEU A 57 14.04 9.37 10.76
C LEU A 57 12.74 9.54 11.57
N GLY A 58 12.35 8.52 12.32
CA GLY A 58 11.18 8.55 13.20
C GLY A 58 9.88 8.18 12.50
N GLN A 59 8.99 7.55 13.27
CA GLN A 59 7.77 6.94 12.76
C GLN A 59 6.82 7.94 12.07
N ARG A 60 6.78 9.19 12.52
CA ARG A 60 5.90 10.22 11.95
C ARG A 60 6.27 10.56 10.51
N LEU A 61 7.55 10.80 10.22
CA LEU A 61 8.02 11.13 8.87
C LEU A 61 7.80 9.96 7.92
N ILE A 62 8.16 8.76 8.35
CA ILE A 62 7.94 7.51 7.62
C ILE A 62 6.46 7.32 7.26
N ASN A 63 5.56 7.45 8.24
CA ASN A 63 4.13 7.28 8.03
C ASN A 63 3.58 8.31 7.05
N SER A 64 4.04 9.56 7.11
CA SER A 64 3.58 10.61 6.18
C SER A 64 3.99 10.34 4.73
N ALA A 65 5.22 9.86 4.51
CA ALA A 65 5.71 9.52 3.19
C ALA A 65 5.02 8.27 2.61
N ALA A 66 4.81 7.25 3.46
CA ALA A 66 4.09 6.04 3.10
C ALA A 66 2.63 6.35 2.72
N ARG A 67 1.94 7.17 3.52
CA ARG A 67 0.56 7.60 3.24
C ARG A 67 0.46 8.33 1.92
N LYS A 68 1.34 9.30 1.65
CA LYS A 68 1.35 10.03 0.38
C LYS A 68 1.54 9.09 -0.80
N THR A 69 2.45 8.13 -0.68
CA THR A 69 2.70 7.13 -1.74
C THR A 69 1.47 6.26 -1.99
N ALA A 70 0.79 5.83 -0.93
CA ALA A 70 -0.44 5.04 -1.05
C ALA A 70 -1.58 5.84 -1.68
N ASP A 71 -1.77 7.10 -1.26
CA ASP A 71 -2.76 8.02 -1.82
C ASP A 71 -2.51 8.22 -3.33
N ASP A 72 -1.26 8.48 -3.73
CA ASP A 72 -0.86 8.65 -5.13
C ASP A 72 -1.09 7.37 -5.96
N PHE A 73 -0.80 6.20 -5.39
CA PHE A 73 -1.02 4.90 -6.06
C PHE A 73 -2.50 4.67 -6.32
N PHE A 74 -3.36 4.78 -5.30
CA PHE A 74 -4.78 4.48 -5.46
C PHE A 74 -5.53 5.51 -6.30
N ALA A 75 -5.10 6.78 -6.27
CA ALA A 75 -5.59 7.79 -7.20
C ALA A 75 -5.30 7.40 -8.66
N LYS A 76 -4.07 6.98 -8.96
CA LYS A 76 -3.69 6.52 -10.31
C LYS A 76 -4.38 5.21 -10.69
N PHE A 77 -4.50 4.28 -9.76
CA PHE A 77 -5.17 3.00 -9.96
C PHE A 77 -6.64 3.21 -10.35
N ALA A 78 -7.37 4.07 -9.62
CA ALA A 78 -8.76 4.41 -9.92
C ALA A 78 -8.93 4.94 -11.35
N VAL A 79 -8.03 5.83 -11.79
CA VAL A 79 -8.01 6.33 -13.17
C VAL A 79 -7.75 5.20 -14.18
N ALA A 80 -6.76 4.35 -13.90
CA ALA A 80 -6.37 3.27 -14.81
C ALA A 80 -7.47 2.23 -15.01
N VAL A 81 -8.23 1.89 -13.96
CA VAL A 81 -9.33 0.90 -14.05
C VAL A 81 -10.64 1.49 -14.55
N ALA A 82 -10.89 2.79 -14.36
CA ALA A 82 -12.06 3.48 -14.91
C ALA A 82 -11.96 3.69 -16.44
N ALA A 83 -10.75 3.64 -17.00
CA ALA A 83 -10.51 3.71 -18.44
C ALA A 83 -10.61 2.34 -19.15
N GLY A 84 -10.86 1.26 -18.41
CA GLY A 84 -10.97 -0.12 -18.91
C GLY A 84 -12.40 -0.60 -19.08
#